data_AF-A0AAV4HJ83-F1
#
_entry.id   AF-A0AAV4HJ83-F1
#
_cell.length_a   1.000
_cell.length_b   1.000
_cell.length_c   1.000
_cell.angle_alpha   90.00
_cell.angle_beta   90.00
_cell.angle_gamma   90.00
#
_symmetry.space_group_name_H-M   'P 1'
#
loop_
_entity.id
_entity.type
_entity.pdbx_description
1 polymer ?
#
loop_
_entity_poly.entity_id
_entity_poly.type
_entity_poly.pdbx_seq_one_letter_code
_entity_poly.pdbx_strand_id
1 'polypeptide(L)'
;MSRSHAQSQEDLIKLLRDQMEQQQQQMQALLALVHQQKPGVSNTKFDEFDPSAELWSDYWCRFETFLKANAIPDGRRAEIFLTNQSSTIYKLVMNMAQQQTPPKDINSLSMEEIEAHMADQYSPKRFVVRERFKFWTNTDRKSGETVHELAARIRQEAATCDFAAIKDPLDEAMRTRFVCSIKSEATIKALFKIKDDELTFNRAIEIAAEVEEASKVAKETLGCGCTVQPSLTAEISPGHPTGASSGTHTISPD
;
A
#
# COMPACT_ATOMS: atom_id res chain seq x y z
N MET A 1 -46.90 29.89 -72.80
CA MET A 1 -46.95 30.29 -71.37
C MET A 1 -46.71 29.10 -70.43
N SER A 2 -47.11 27.88 -70.76
CA SER A 2 -47.01 26.71 -69.86
C SER A 2 -45.59 26.20 -69.54
N ARG A 3 -44.62 26.33 -70.46
CA ARG A 3 -43.22 25.90 -70.22
C ARG A 3 -42.50 26.75 -69.17
N SER A 4 -42.72 28.07 -69.18
CA SER A 4 -42.09 29.00 -68.23
C SER A 4 -42.56 28.75 -66.79
N HIS A 5 -43.80 28.31 -66.62
CA HIS A 5 -44.35 28.02 -65.30
C HIS A 5 -43.83 26.70 -64.72
N ALA A 6 -43.70 25.67 -65.58
CA ALA A 6 -43.07 24.41 -65.21
C ALA A 6 -41.59 24.59 -64.82
N GLN A 7 -40.86 25.41 -65.58
CA GLN A 7 -39.47 25.73 -65.28
C GLN A 7 -39.31 26.43 -63.92
N SER A 8 -40.19 27.41 -63.64
CA SER A 8 -40.21 28.12 -62.36
C SER A 8 -40.55 27.20 -61.17
N GLN A 9 -41.34 26.14 -61.39
CA GLN A 9 -41.67 25.17 -60.35
C GLN A 9 -40.52 24.21 -60.08
N GLU A 10 -39.81 23.77 -61.12
CA GLU A 10 -38.59 22.95 -60.99
C GLU A 10 -37.47 23.70 -60.28
N ASP A 11 -37.29 24.99 -60.59
CA ASP A 11 -36.30 25.85 -59.93
C ASP A 11 -36.61 26.02 -58.43
N LEU A 12 -37.90 26.16 -58.06
CA LEU A 12 -38.32 26.25 -56.66
C LEU A 12 -38.09 24.94 -55.90
N ILE A 13 -38.35 23.80 -56.52
CA ILE A 13 -38.11 22.47 -55.93
C ILE A 13 -36.61 22.24 -55.73
N LYS A 14 -35.79 22.65 -56.70
CA LYS A 14 -34.33 22.58 -56.60
C LYS A 14 -33.81 23.44 -55.44
N LEU A 15 -34.29 24.67 -55.33
CA LEU A 15 -33.93 25.57 -54.22
C LEU A 15 -34.30 24.97 -52.85
N LEU A 16 -35.48 24.38 -52.72
CA LEU A 16 -35.89 23.71 -51.47
C LEU A 16 -34.98 22.52 -51.13
N ARG A 17 -34.56 21.73 -52.13
CA ARG A 17 -33.64 20.60 -51.91
C ARG A 17 -32.28 21.08 -51.45
N ASP A 18 -31.73 22.09 -52.12
CA ASP A 18 -30.43 22.68 -51.78
C ASP A 18 -30.45 23.25 -50.35
N GLN A 19 -31.57 23.86 -49.94
CA GLN A 19 -31.76 24.35 -48.57
C GLN A 19 -31.81 23.22 -47.54
N MET A 20 -32.52 22.12 -47.84
CA MET A 20 -32.58 20.96 -46.94
C MET A 20 -31.20 20.29 -46.81
N GLU A 21 -30.45 20.16 -47.90
CA GLU A 21 -29.09 19.62 -47.89
C GLU A 21 -28.14 20.49 -47.07
N GLN A 22 -28.23 21.83 -47.20
CA GLN A 22 -27.47 22.74 -46.34
C GLN A 22 -27.84 22.60 -44.86
N GLN A 23 -29.14 22.49 -44.53
CA GLN A 23 -29.57 22.26 -43.14
C GLN A 23 -29.06 20.92 -42.59
N GLN A 24 -29.07 19.87 -43.42
CA GLN A 24 -28.55 18.56 -43.03
C GLN A 24 -27.03 18.60 -42.81
N GLN A 25 -26.28 19.30 -43.67
CA GLN A 25 -24.84 19.50 -43.52
C GLN A 25 -24.51 20.30 -42.26
N GLN A 26 -25.27 21.37 -41.98
CA GLN A 26 -25.10 22.16 -40.75
C GLN A 26 -25.39 21.31 -39.49
N MET A 27 -26.44 20.50 -39.51
CA MET A 27 -26.75 19.57 -38.41
C MET A 27 -25.64 18.55 -38.20
N GLN A 28 -25.10 17.96 -39.27
CA GLN A 28 -23.98 17.02 -39.18
C GLN A 28 -22.71 17.69 -38.66
N ALA A 29 -22.40 18.91 -39.09
CA ALA A 29 -21.26 19.68 -38.60
C ALA A 29 -21.41 20.00 -37.10
N LEU A 30 -22.62 20.39 -36.66
CA LEU A 30 -22.91 20.64 -35.25
C LEU A 30 -22.76 19.38 -34.41
N LEU A 31 -23.27 18.24 -34.90
CA LEU A 31 -23.09 16.94 -34.24
C LEU A 31 -21.60 16.56 -34.15
N ALA A 32 -20.82 16.76 -35.22
CA ALA A 32 -19.38 16.50 -35.20
C ALA A 32 -18.66 17.39 -34.16
N LEU A 33 -19.06 18.65 -34.03
CA LEU A 33 -18.53 19.58 -33.01
C LEU A 33 -18.89 19.15 -31.58
N VAL A 34 -20.12 18.68 -31.34
CA VAL A 34 -20.55 18.16 -30.03
C VAL A 34 -19.82 16.85 -29.69
N HIS A 35 -19.58 15.97 -30.66
CA HIS A 35 -18.77 14.77 -30.44
C HIS A 35 -17.28 15.08 -30.23
N GLN A 36 -16.78 16.22 -30.71
CA GLN A 36 -15.43 16.71 -30.44
C GLN A 36 -15.28 17.43 -29.09
N GLN A 37 -16.39 17.87 -28.47
CA GLN A 37 -16.34 18.37 -27.10
C GLN A 37 -16.02 17.21 -26.15
N LYS A 38 -14.73 17.09 -25.79
CA LYS A 38 -14.34 16.32 -24.62
C LYS A 38 -15.14 16.85 -23.42
N PRO A 39 -15.86 16.01 -22.66
CA PRO A 39 -16.51 16.45 -21.45
C PRO A 39 -15.46 17.14 -20.59
N GLY A 40 -15.67 18.43 -20.32
CA GLY A 40 -14.82 19.20 -19.43
C GLY A 40 -14.88 18.53 -18.07
N VAL A 41 -13.78 17.88 -17.66
CA VAL A 41 -13.71 17.23 -16.35
C VAL A 41 -13.79 18.35 -15.31
N SER A 42 -14.97 18.54 -14.72
CA SER A 42 -15.28 19.69 -13.85
C SER A 42 -14.80 19.50 -12.43
N ASN A 43 -14.50 18.27 -12.01
CA ASN A 43 -13.95 18.00 -10.68
C ASN A 43 -12.95 16.83 -10.76
N THR A 44 -11.67 17.14 -10.59
CA THR A 44 -10.58 16.16 -10.60
C THR A 44 -10.04 15.86 -9.20
N LYS A 45 -10.60 16.46 -8.15
CA LYS A 45 -10.08 16.32 -6.79
C LYS A 45 -10.84 15.23 -6.04
N PHE A 46 -10.09 14.27 -5.52
CA PHE A 46 -10.56 13.16 -4.70
C PHE A 46 -9.56 12.89 -3.59
N ASP A 47 -10.02 12.37 -2.45
CA ASP A 47 -9.14 12.09 -1.31
C ASP A 47 -8.16 10.96 -1.65
N GLU A 48 -6.91 11.08 -1.17
CA GLU A 48 -5.86 10.08 -1.41
C GLU A 48 -6.13 8.76 -0.69
N PHE A 49 -5.54 7.67 -1.18
CA PHE A 49 -5.58 6.40 -0.48
C PHE A 49 -4.58 6.39 0.70
N ASP A 50 -5.08 6.13 1.90
CA ASP A 50 -4.27 5.89 3.09
C ASP A 50 -4.47 4.46 3.64
N PRO A 51 -3.48 3.55 3.49
CA PRO A 51 -3.57 2.18 4.00
C PRO A 51 -3.58 2.09 5.54
N SER A 52 -3.28 3.19 6.24
CA SER A 52 -3.39 3.26 7.69
C SER A 52 -4.83 3.54 8.16
N ALA A 53 -5.62 4.22 7.33
CA ALA A 53 -6.96 4.71 7.66
C ALA A 53 -8.10 3.89 7.04
N GLU A 54 -7.93 3.34 5.83
CA GLU A 54 -8.97 2.59 5.12
C GLU A 54 -8.44 1.38 4.34
N LEU A 55 -9.35 0.48 3.97
CA LEU A 55 -9.05 -0.65 3.09
C LEU A 55 -9.02 -0.21 1.62
N TRP A 56 -8.18 -0.88 0.83
CA TRP A 56 -8.13 -0.66 -0.62
C TRP A 56 -9.48 -0.89 -1.30
N SER A 57 -10.25 -1.91 -0.89
CA SER A 57 -11.58 -2.18 -1.44
C SER A 57 -12.56 -1.03 -1.22
N ASP A 58 -12.49 -0.41 -0.04
CA ASP A 58 -13.40 0.67 0.35
C ASP A 58 -13.02 1.95 -0.40
N TYR A 59 -11.72 2.26 -0.44
CA TYR A 59 -11.16 3.34 -1.26
C TYR A 59 -11.58 3.19 -2.73
N TRP A 60 -11.39 1.99 -3.30
CA TRP A 60 -11.67 1.71 -4.70
C TRP A 60 -13.16 1.91 -5.02
N CYS A 61 -14.05 1.43 -4.15
CA CYS A 61 -15.50 1.62 -4.30
C CYS A 61 -15.88 3.12 -4.30
N ARG A 62 -15.30 3.92 -3.40
CA ARG A 62 -15.52 5.38 -3.38
C ARG A 62 -14.95 6.04 -4.64
N PHE A 63 -13.77 5.61 -5.10
CA PHE A 63 -13.13 6.14 -6.29
C PHE A 63 -13.94 5.82 -7.55
N GLU A 64 -14.42 4.59 -7.73
CA GLU A 64 -15.32 4.22 -8.83
C GLU A 64 -16.61 5.06 -8.81
N THR A 65 -17.17 5.29 -7.63
CA THR A 65 -18.34 6.16 -7.46
C THR A 65 -18.04 7.57 -7.93
N PHE A 66 -16.87 8.11 -7.55
CA PHE A 66 -16.40 9.42 -8.01
C PHE A 66 -16.22 9.47 -9.54
N LEU A 67 -15.61 8.45 -10.15
CA LEU A 67 -15.43 8.38 -11.60
C LEU A 67 -16.77 8.39 -12.34
N LYS A 68 -17.75 7.62 -11.86
CA LYS A 68 -19.11 7.53 -12.42
C LYS A 68 -19.85 8.85 -12.26
N ALA A 69 -19.83 9.44 -11.07
CA ALA A 69 -20.52 10.70 -10.76
C ALA A 69 -20.01 11.87 -11.60
N ASN A 70 -18.71 11.87 -11.96
CA ASN A 70 -18.09 12.93 -12.75
C ASN A 70 -17.94 12.59 -14.25
N ALA A 71 -18.54 11.49 -14.71
CA ALA A 71 -18.47 11.02 -16.10
C ALA A 71 -17.04 10.98 -16.68
N ILE A 72 -16.09 10.48 -15.88
CA ILE A 72 -14.67 10.41 -16.28
C ILE A 72 -14.47 9.31 -17.32
N PRO A 73 -13.92 9.63 -18.52
CA PRO A 73 -13.66 8.62 -19.54
C PRO A 73 -12.49 7.71 -19.14
N ASP A 74 -12.54 6.45 -19.57
CA ASP A 74 -11.60 5.39 -19.18
C ASP A 74 -10.14 5.77 -19.41
N GLY A 75 -9.84 6.37 -20.56
CA GLY A 75 -8.50 6.82 -20.92
C GLY A 75 -7.92 7.92 -20.03
N ARG A 76 -8.71 8.53 -19.12
CA ARG A 76 -8.23 9.53 -18.15
C ARG A 76 -8.23 9.03 -16.71
N ARG A 77 -8.77 7.84 -16.44
CA ARG A 77 -8.89 7.32 -15.06
C ARG A 77 -7.53 7.17 -14.38
N ALA A 78 -6.53 6.67 -15.10
CA ALA A 78 -5.15 6.53 -14.59
C ALA A 78 -4.54 7.89 -14.23
N GLU A 79 -4.67 8.90 -15.10
CA GLU A 79 -4.18 10.27 -14.85
C GLU A 79 -4.85 10.88 -13.60
N ILE A 80 -6.18 10.70 -13.50
CA ILE A 80 -6.95 11.19 -12.36
C ILE A 80 -6.57 10.46 -11.07
N PHE A 81 -6.39 9.14 -11.11
CA PHE A 81 -5.93 8.40 -9.95
C PHE A 81 -4.58 8.93 -9.46
N LEU A 82 -3.58 8.98 -10.36
CA LEU A 82 -2.20 9.37 -10.06
C LEU A 82 -2.09 10.78 -9.48
N THR A 83 -2.87 11.73 -10.00
CA THR A 83 -2.84 13.14 -9.53
C THR A 83 -3.45 13.34 -8.14
N ASN A 84 -4.27 12.41 -7.66
CA ASN A 84 -4.89 12.47 -6.33
C ASN A 84 -4.16 11.64 -5.28
N GLN A 85 -3.09 10.93 -5.65
CA GLN A 85 -2.37 10.08 -4.70
C GLN A 85 -1.25 10.82 -3.96
N SER A 86 -0.96 10.35 -2.74
CA SER A 86 0.21 10.77 -1.99
C SER A 86 1.50 10.43 -2.73
N SER A 87 2.59 11.13 -2.40
CA SER A 87 3.92 10.87 -2.98
C SER A 87 4.39 9.43 -2.77
N THR A 88 3.96 8.78 -1.68
CA THR A 88 4.29 7.39 -1.37
C THR A 88 3.62 6.42 -2.34
N ILE A 89 2.31 6.57 -2.54
CA ILE A 89 1.54 5.72 -3.46
C ILE A 89 1.96 5.99 -4.92
N TYR A 90 2.21 7.24 -5.28
CA TYR A 90 2.71 7.60 -6.61
C TYR A 90 4.06 6.91 -6.92
N LYS A 91 5.01 6.94 -5.96
CA LYS A 91 6.30 6.23 -6.09
C LYS A 91 6.15 4.72 -6.18
N LEU A 92 5.19 4.13 -5.46
CA LEU A 92 4.90 2.70 -5.54
C LEU A 92 4.49 2.31 -6.97
N VAL A 93 3.54 3.05 -7.55
CA VAL A 93 3.08 2.82 -8.93
C VAL A 93 4.19 3.09 -9.95
N MET A 94 5.02 4.11 -9.73
CA MET A 94 6.21 4.38 -10.56
C MET A 94 7.17 3.20 -10.58
N ASN A 95 7.50 2.65 -9.41
CA ASN A 95 8.41 1.51 -9.30
C ASN A 95 7.86 0.28 -10.03
N MET A 96 6.55 0.04 -9.94
CA MET A 96 5.89 -1.03 -10.68
C MET A 96 6.04 -0.84 -12.20
N ALA A 97 5.82 0.37 -12.72
CA ALA A 97 5.98 0.67 -14.15
C ALA A 97 7.41 0.35 -14.65
N GLN A 98 8.42 0.70 -13.84
CA GLN A 98 9.83 0.46 -14.13
C GLN A 98 10.23 -1.01 -14.05
N GLN A 99 9.53 -1.81 -13.24
CA GLN A 99 9.78 -3.25 -13.09
C GLN A 99 9.15 -4.10 -14.20
N GLN A 100 8.27 -3.53 -15.03
CA GLN A 100 7.74 -4.23 -16.19
C GLN A 100 8.84 -4.49 -17.23
N THR A 101 8.68 -5.54 -18.04
CA THR A 101 9.60 -5.86 -19.14
C THR A 101 8.84 -5.81 -20.48
N PRO A 102 9.09 -4.80 -21.34
CA PRO A 102 9.99 -3.66 -21.15
C PRO A 102 9.47 -2.63 -20.11
N PRO A 103 10.35 -1.78 -19.54
CA PRO A 103 9.92 -0.72 -18.63
C PRO A 103 8.92 0.22 -19.30
N LYS A 104 7.87 0.59 -18.57
CA LYS A 104 6.86 1.54 -19.02
C LYS A 104 7.01 2.90 -18.36
N ASP A 105 6.53 3.94 -19.04
CA ASP A 105 6.31 5.24 -18.42
C ASP A 105 5.08 5.16 -17.51
N ILE A 106 5.10 5.87 -16.38
CA ILE A 106 3.96 5.84 -15.46
C ILE A 106 2.67 6.38 -16.11
N ASN A 107 2.78 7.33 -17.04
CA ASN A 107 1.63 7.91 -17.73
C ASN A 107 1.12 7.02 -18.88
N SER A 108 1.79 5.91 -19.19
CA SER A 108 1.31 4.92 -20.16
C SER A 108 0.64 3.70 -19.51
N LEU A 109 0.58 3.66 -18.18
CA LEU A 109 -0.14 2.60 -17.46
C LEU A 109 -1.65 2.74 -17.64
N SER A 110 -2.31 1.60 -17.83
CA SER A 110 -3.77 1.55 -17.80
C SER A 110 -4.29 1.59 -16.34
N MET A 111 -5.55 2.01 -16.16
CA MET A 111 -6.16 2.00 -14.84
C MET A 111 -6.30 0.56 -14.30
N GLU A 112 -6.55 -0.41 -15.17
CA GLU A 112 -6.66 -1.82 -14.84
C GLU A 112 -5.33 -2.39 -14.32
N GLU A 113 -4.20 -2.01 -14.93
CA GLU A 113 -2.87 -2.40 -14.47
C GLU A 113 -2.59 -1.86 -13.06
N ILE A 114 -2.93 -0.57 -12.83
CA ILE A 114 -2.75 0.09 -11.55
C ILE A 114 -3.66 -0.54 -10.49
N GLU A 115 -4.95 -0.74 -10.80
CA GLU A 115 -5.92 -1.37 -9.90
C GLU A 115 -5.46 -2.77 -9.48
N ALA A 116 -5.06 -3.61 -10.44
CA ALA A 116 -4.61 -4.97 -10.15
C ALA A 116 -3.37 -4.97 -9.25
N HIS A 117 -2.41 -4.09 -9.50
CA HIS A 117 -1.23 -3.96 -8.65
C HIS A 117 -1.57 -3.49 -7.24
N MET A 118 -2.38 -2.42 -7.13
CA MET A 118 -2.80 -1.89 -5.84
C MET A 118 -3.63 -2.92 -5.06
N ALA A 119 -4.51 -3.67 -5.74
CA ALA A 119 -5.28 -4.75 -5.13
C ALA A 119 -4.40 -5.91 -4.65
N ASP A 120 -3.28 -6.21 -5.31
CA ASP A 120 -2.32 -7.21 -4.81
C ASP A 120 -1.51 -6.67 -3.61
N GLN A 121 -0.98 -5.45 -3.73
CA GLN A 121 -0.15 -4.83 -2.70
C GLN A 121 -0.94 -4.52 -1.43
N TYR A 122 -2.21 -4.18 -1.58
CA TYR A 122 -3.10 -3.80 -0.49
C TYR A 122 -4.28 -4.76 -0.31
N SER A 123 -4.16 -5.98 -0.83
CA SER A 123 -5.17 -7.03 -0.66
C SER A 123 -5.48 -7.19 0.82
N PRO A 124 -6.77 -7.35 1.20
CA PRO A 124 -7.14 -7.69 2.57
C PRO A 124 -6.31 -8.84 3.10
N LYS A 125 -5.96 -9.84 2.27
CA LYS A 125 -5.12 -11.00 2.66
C LYS A 125 -3.75 -10.63 3.26
N ARG A 126 -3.15 -9.50 2.85
CA ARG A 126 -1.90 -8.98 3.45
C ARG A 126 -2.15 -8.29 4.80
N PHE A 127 -3.36 -7.81 5.04
CA PHE A 127 -3.74 -7.08 6.26
C PHE A 127 -4.65 -7.85 7.20
N VAL A 128 -5.14 -9.05 6.83
CA VAL A 128 -6.01 -9.87 7.68
C VAL A 128 -5.40 -10.08 9.07
N VAL A 129 -4.08 -10.33 9.15
CA VAL A 129 -3.37 -10.47 10.43
C VAL A 129 -3.47 -9.19 11.28
N ARG A 130 -3.33 -8.01 10.65
CA ARG A 130 -3.46 -6.70 11.30
C ARG A 130 -4.91 -6.44 11.73
N GLU A 131 -5.88 -6.72 10.86
CA GLU A 131 -7.31 -6.51 11.15
C GLU A 131 -7.77 -7.42 12.28
N ARG A 132 -7.36 -8.70 12.28
CA ARG A 132 -7.62 -9.62 13.39
C ARG A 132 -6.94 -9.13 14.67
N PHE A 133 -5.69 -8.69 14.62
CA PHE A 133 -5.03 -8.09 15.78
C PHE A 133 -5.81 -6.89 16.34
N LYS A 134 -6.25 -5.97 15.47
CA LYS A 134 -7.06 -4.80 15.85
C LYS A 134 -8.39 -5.24 16.48
N PHE A 135 -9.08 -6.19 15.87
CA PHE A 135 -10.34 -6.75 16.40
C PHE A 135 -10.14 -7.32 17.80
N TRP A 136 -9.08 -8.10 18.04
CA TRP A 136 -8.85 -8.71 19.35
C TRP A 136 -8.27 -7.76 20.41
N THR A 137 -7.72 -6.61 20.01
CA THR A 137 -7.10 -5.63 20.93
C THR A 137 -7.96 -4.41 21.23
N ASN A 138 -8.84 -4.00 20.31
CA ASN A 138 -9.56 -2.72 20.39
C ASN A 138 -11.09 -2.87 20.54
N THR A 139 -11.61 -4.09 20.70
CA THR A 139 -13.06 -4.35 20.74
C THR A 139 -13.69 -4.19 22.14
N ASP A 140 -12.96 -3.63 23.10
CA ASP A 140 -13.55 -3.33 24.41
C ASP A 140 -14.75 -2.37 24.28
N ARG A 141 -15.76 -2.57 25.14
CA ARG A 141 -16.96 -1.72 25.16
C ARG A 141 -16.56 -0.31 25.60
N LYS A 142 -16.93 0.69 24.80
CA LYS A 142 -16.67 2.09 25.14
C LYS A 142 -17.57 2.54 26.29
N SER A 143 -17.10 3.51 27.06
CA SER A 143 -17.92 4.13 28.11
C SER A 143 -19.17 4.77 27.48
N GLY A 144 -20.35 4.44 28.00
CA GLY A 144 -21.64 4.95 27.50
C GLY A 144 -22.19 4.27 26.25
N GLU A 145 -21.46 3.35 25.60
CA GLU A 145 -21.92 2.62 24.41
C GLU A 145 -23.04 1.64 24.79
N THR A 146 -24.15 1.65 24.05
CA THR A 146 -25.24 0.68 24.22
C THR A 146 -24.84 -0.70 23.71
N VAL A 147 -25.56 -1.75 24.13
CA VAL A 147 -25.29 -3.13 23.66
C VAL A 147 -25.49 -3.27 22.15
N HIS A 148 -26.45 -2.54 21.57
CA HIS A 148 -26.72 -2.57 20.14
C HIS A 148 -25.62 -1.88 19.33
N GLU A 149 -25.11 -0.74 19.80
CA GLU A 149 -23.97 -0.04 19.18
C GLU A 149 -22.71 -0.89 19.22
N LEU A 150 -22.41 -1.51 20.37
CA LEU A 150 -21.31 -2.46 20.48
C LEU A 150 -21.45 -3.61 19.48
N ALA A 151 -22.62 -4.23 19.38
CA ALA A 151 -22.86 -5.34 18.46
C ALA A 151 -22.78 -4.91 16.98
N ALA A 152 -23.17 -3.68 16.65
CA ALA A 152 -23.02 -3.14 15.29
C ALA A 152 -21.53 -2.92 14.97
N ARG A 153 -20.78 -2.35 15.90
CA ARG A 153 -19.34 -2.11 15.74
C ARG A 153 -18.54 -3.41 15.63
N ILE A 154 -18.81 -4.40 16.47
CA ILE A 154 -18.19 -5.74 16.37
C ILE A 154 -18.42 -6.33 14.98
N ARG A 155 -19.64 -6.25 14.45
CA ARG A 155 -19.96 -6.76 13.11
C ARG A 155 -19.22 -6.01 12.01
N GLN A 156 -19.08 -4.69 12.15
CA GLN A 156 -18.33 -3.86 11.21
C GLN A 156 -16.83 -4.19 11.24
N GLU A 157 -16.22 -4.33 12.42
CA GLU A 157 -14.80 -4.67 12.56
C GLU A 157 -14.51 -6.12 12.13
N ALA A 158 -15.43 -7.06 12.36
CA ALA A 158 -15.28 -8.45 11.91
C ALA A 158 -15.34 -8.62 10.38
N ALA A 159 -15.97 -7.68 9.66
CA ALA A 159 -16.14 -7.78 8.21
C ALA A 159 -14.80 -7.78 7.44
N THR A 160 -13.76 -7.17 8.00
CA THR A 160 -12.43 -7.05 7.37
C THR A 160 -11.46 -8.16 7.81
N CYS A 161 -11.84 -8.96 8.81
CA CYS A 161 -11.00 -9.98 9.42
C CYS A 161 -10.97 -11.31 8.64
N ASP A 162 -11.83 -11.47 7.64
CA ASP A 162 -11.97 -12.68 6.82
C ASP A 162 -11.98 -13.98 7.66
N PHE A 163 -12.77 -13.99 8.75
CA PHE A 163 -12.83 -15.15 9.65
C PHE A 163 -13.36 -16.42 8.94
N ALA A 164 -14.15 -16.25 7.88
CA ALA A 164 -14.67 -17.37 7.10
C ALA A 164 -13.59 -18.11 6.30
N ALA A 165 -12.46 -17.46 6.00
CA ALA A 165 -11.35 -18.07 5.25
C ALA A 165 -10.38 -18.87 6.13
N ILE A 166 -10.56 -18.91 7.46
CA ILE A 166 -9.69 -19.64 8.38
C ILE A 166 -9.77 -21.14 8.11
N LYS A 167 -8.64 -21.72 7.69
CA LYS A 167 -8.51 -23.16 7.43
C LYS A 167 -8.24 -23.97 8.71
N ASP A 168 -7.43 -23.41 9.61
CA ASP A 168 -7.07 -24.02 10.89
C ASP A 168 -7.41 -23.07 12.04
N PRO A 169 -8.59 -23.23 12.68
CA PRO A 169 -9.01 -22.38 13.79
C PRO A 169 -8.13 -22.48 15.03
N LEU A 170 -7.43 -23.61 15.23
CA LEU A 170 -6.58 -23.81 16.40
C LEU A 170 -5.27 -23.02 16.24
N ASP A 171 -4.60 -23.16 15.09
CA ASP A 171 -3.41 -22.38 14.76
C ASP A 171 -3.73 -20.88 14.80
N GLU A 172 -4.87 -20.48 14.22
CA GLU A 172 -5.32 -19.09 14.23
C GLU A 172 -5.46 -18.51 15.65
N ALA A 173 -6.08 -19.26 16.55
CA ALA A 173 -6.32 -18.81 17.92
C ALA A 173 -5.01 -18.68 18.71
N MET A 174 -4.10 -19.66 18.58
CA MET A 174 -2.79 -19.64 19.23
C MET A 174 -1.93 -18.49 18.69
N ARG A 175 -1.85 -18.36 17.37
CA ARG A 175 -1.14 -17.29 16.66
C ARG A 175 -1.65 -15.92 17.07
N THR A 176 -2.96 -15.70 16.99
CA THR A 176 -3.58 -14.42 17.38
C THR A 176 -3.27 -14.07 18.83
N ARG A 177 -3.43 -15.03 19.75
CA ARG A 177 -3.14 -14.80 21.16
C ARG A 177 -1.68 -14.45 21.40
N PHE A 178 -0.77 -15.10 20.68
CA PHE A 178 0.66 -14.81 20.74
C PHE A 178 0.97 -13.41 20.23
N VAL A 179 0.50 -13.04 19.02
CA VAL A 179 0.71 -11.72 18.43
C VAL A 179 0.16 -10.62 19.35
N CYS A 180 -1.02 -10.80 19.94
CA CYS A 180 -1.62 -9.85 20.90
C CYS A 180 -0.82 -9.70 22.21
N SER A 181 0.03 -10.68 22.55
CA SER A 181 0.86 -10.66 23.76
C SER A 181 2.21 -10.00 23.55
N ILE A 182 2.64 -9.79 22.30
CA ILE A 182 3.90 -9.12 21.97
C ILE A 182 3.77 -7.61 22.20
N LYS A 183 4.77 -7.02 22.86
CA LYS A 183 4.84 -5.55 23.12
C LYS A 183 5.86 -4.83 22.25
N SER A 184 6.75 -5.56 21.58
CA SER A 184 7.76 -5.00 20.70
C SER A 184 7.12 -4.51 19.40
N GLU A 185 7.15 -3.20 19.17
CA GLU A 185 6.64 -2.58 17.94
C GLU A 185 7.35 -3.12 16.69
N ALA A 186 8.66 -3.35 16.77
CA ALA A 186 9.44 -3.91 15.67
C ALA A 186 8.96 -5.33 15.30
N THR A 187 8.67 -6.14 16.31
CA THR A 187 8.18 -7.51 16.12
C THR A 187 6.76 -7.51 15.54
N ILE A 188 5.85 -6.69 16.08
CA ILE A 188 4.49 -6.54 15.54
C ILE A 188 4.54 -6.10 14.07
N LYS A 189 5.38 -5.10 13.73
CA LYS A 189 5.58 -4.65 12.35
C LYS A 189 6.13 -5.74 11.44
N ALA A 190 7.01 -6.61 11.93
CA ALA A 190 7.53 -7.73 11.14
C ALA A 190 6.43 -8.77 10.87
N LEU A 191 5.62 -9.11 11.87
CA LEU A 191 4.52 -10.06 11.75
C LEU A 191 3.43 -9.58 10.77
N PHE A 192 3.09 -8.28 10.79
CA PHE A 192 2.11 -7.70 9.86
C PHE A 192 2.57 -7.63 8.39
N LYS A 193 3.85 -7.90 8.11
CA LYS A 193 4.35 -7.96 6.72
C LYS A 193 4.12 -9.32 6.07
N ILE A 194 3.82 -10.35 6.85
CA ILE A 194 3.59 -11.70 6.36
C ILE A 194 2.12 -11.87 5.99
N LYS A 195 1.87 -12.55 4.88
CA LYS A 195 0.50 -12.88 4.46
C LYS A 195 -0.15 -13.87 5.42
N ASP A 196 -1.47 -13.79 5.55
CA ASP A 196 -2.23 -14.66 6.45
C ASP A 196 -2.01 -16.16 6.20
N ASP A 197 -1.88 -16.56 4.93
CA ASP A 197 -1.68 -17.94 4.49
C ASP A 197 -0.24 -18.46 4.69
N GLU A 198 0.71 -17.55 4.96
CA GLU A 198 2.12 -17.87 5.19
C GLU A 198 2.51 -17.74 6.67
N LEU A 199 1.67 -17.11 7.50
CA LEU A 199 1.96 -16.87 8.92
C LEU A 199 1.33 -17.94 9.80
N THR A 200 1.97 -19.08 10.03
CA THR A 200 1.50 -20.04 11.05
C THR A 200 1.88 -19.59 12.47
N PHE A 201 1.33 -20.23 13.50
CA PHE A 201 1.78 -20.00 14.88
C PHE A 201 3.29 -20.21 15.04
N ASN A 202 3.83 -21.31 14.49
CA ASN A 202 5.26 -21.59 14.51
C ASN A 202 6.06 -20.52 13.76
N ARG A 203 5.59 -20.08 12.59
CA ARG A 203 6.27 -19.03 11.83
C ARG A 203 6.28 -17.69 12.57
N ALA A 204 5.21 -17.37 13.30
CA ALA A 204 5.15 -16.17 14.13
C ALA A 204 6.18 -16.21 15.27
N ILE A 205 6.41 -17.37 15.88
CA ILE A 205 7.43 -17.56 16.93
C ILE A 205 8.84 -17.34 16.34
N GLU A 206 9.14 -17.94 15.19
CA GLU A 206 10.43 -17.78 14.52
C GLU A 206 10.75 -16.32 14.23
N ILE A 207 9.81 -15.61 13.59
CA ILE A 207 9.97 -14.18 13.26
C ILE A 207 10.16 -13.35 14.53
N ALA A 208 9.39 -13.62 15.58
CA ALA A 208 9.52 -12.90 16.84
C ALA A 208 10.92 -13.10 17.46
N ALA A 209 11.40 -14.34 17.51
CA ALA A 209 12.73 -14.65 18.01
C ALA A 209 13.84 -14.00 17.19
N GLU A 210 13.75 -14.04 15.85
CA GLU A 210 14.70 -13.40 14.95
C GLU A 210 14.78 -11.87 15.19
N VAL A 211 13.63 -11.20 15.33
CA VAL A 211 13.58 -9.75 15.56
C VAL A 211 14.08 -9.38 16.95
N GLU A 212 13.77 -10.19 17.97
CA GLU A 212 14.26 -9.96 19.34
C GLU A 212 15.78 -10.14 19.44
N GLU A 213 16.33 -11.18 18.83
CA GLU A 213 17.79 -11.39 18.80
C GLU A 213 18.50 -10.29 18.01
N ALA A 214 17.97 -9.90 16.84
CA ALA A 214 18.51 -8.77 16.09
C ALA A 214 18.48 -7.46 16.91
N SER A 215 17.41 -7.23 17.67
CA SER A 215 17.28 -6.06 18.56
C SER A 215 18.27 -6.10 19.72
N LYS A 216 18.60 -7.28 20.24
CA LYS A 216 19.59 -7.49 21.30
C LYS A 216 21.01 -7.23 20.77
N VAL A 217 21.39 -7.84 19.65
CA VAL A 217 22.71 -7.65 19.01
C VAL A 217 22.94 -6.18 18.64
N ALA A 218 21.92 -5.49 18.14
CA ALA A 218 22.01 -4.07 17.83
C ALA A 218 22.28 -3.22 19.08
N LYS A 219 21.63 -3.52 20.21
CA LYS A 219 21.87 -2.84 21.49
C LYS A 219 23.28 -3.07 22.01
N GLU A 220 23.80 -4.29 21.88
CA GLU A 220 25.18 -4.62 22.29
C GLU A 220 26.23 -3.93 21.42
N THR A 221 26.01 -3.91 20.10
CA THR A 221 26.93 -3.31 19.12
C THR A 221 26.93 -1.78 19.18
N LEU A 222 25.77 -1.15 19.39
CA LEU A 222 25.64 0.31 19.46
C LEU A 222 25.84 0.86 20.88
N GLY A 223 25.66 0.03 21.91
CA GLY A 223 25.87 0.37 23.32
C GLY A 223 27.33 0.29 23.77
N CYS A 224 28.20 -0.39 23.01
CA CYS A 224 29.63 -0.41 23.27
C CYS A 224 30.33 0.80 22.62
N GLY A 225 30.04 2.00 23.15
CA GLY A 225 30.90 3.17 22.96
C GLY A 225 32.13 3.01 23.84
N CYS A 226 33.32 2.91 23.21
CA CYS A 226 34.62 2.83 23.85
C CYS A 226 34.78 3.74 25.08
N THR A 227 34.74 3.17 26.29
CA THR A 227 35.45 3.75 27.44
C THR A 227 36.85 3.17 27.47
N VAL A 228 37.76 3.74 26.67
CA VAL A 228 39.19 3.54 26.88
C VAL A 228 39.56 4.32 28.15
N GLN A 229 39.84 3.62 29.25
CA GLN A 229 40.54 4.24 30.37
C GLN A 229 42.00 4.51 29.98
N PRO A 230 42.55 5.70 30.24
CA PRO A 230 43.97 5.93 30.04
C PRO A 230 44.75 5.29 31.18
N SER A 231 45.51 4.22 30.88
CA SER A 231 46.50 3.66 31.80
C SER A 231 47.70 4.59 31.89
N LEU A 232 47.96 5.13 33.09
CA LEU A 232 49.18 5.89 33.39
C LEU A 232 50.43 5.01 33.22
N THR A 233 51.39 5.55 32.49
CA THR A 233 52.75 5.05 32.28
C THR A 233 53.60 5.14 33.56
N ALA A 234 54.39 4.11 33.83
CA ALA A 234 55.65 4.25 34.58
C ALA A 234 56.73 3.38 33.89
N GLU A 235 57.79 4.06 33.45
CA GLU A 235 58.97 3.54 32.77
C GLU A 235 59.78 2.56 33.63
N ILE A 236 60.43 1.56 33.01
CA ILE A 236 61.78 1.09 33.41
C ILE A 236 62.58 0.69 32.15
N SER A 237 63.78 1.27 32.02
CA SER A 237 64.78 1.10 30.95
C SER A 237 65.60 -0.21 31.09
N PRO A 238 66.32 -0.70 30.05
CA PRO A 238 66.85 -2.07 30.00
C PRO A 238 68.33 -2.20 30.42
N GLY A 239 68.68 -3.34 31.01
CA GLY A 239 70.07 -3.74 31.32
C GLY A 239 70.30 -5.23 31.05
N HIS A 240 71.30 -5.53 30.24
CA HIS A 240 71.75 -6.82 29.70
C HIS A 240 72.43 -7.72 30.80
N PRO A 241 72.66 -9.03 30.55
CA PRO A 241 72.75 -10.08 31.57
C PRO A 241 74.19 -10.52 31.90
N THR A 242 74.30 -11.43 32.87
CA THR A 242 75.33 -12.48 33.13
C THR A 242 75.46 -12.61 34.65
N GLY A 243 75.61 -13.75 35.31
CA GLY A 243 75.70 -15.15 34.93
C GLY A 243 76.00 -15.95 36.21
N ALA A 244 75.80 -17.27 36.11
CA ALA A 244 76.46 -18.34 36.87
C ALA A 244 76.23 -18.52 38.39
N SER A 245 75.63 -19.69 38.68
CA SER A 245 75.97 -20.64 39.76
C SER A 245 75.65 -20.19 41.20
N SER A 246 75.30 -21.03 42.16
CA SER A 246 75.31 -22.48 42.35
C SER A 246 74.65 -22.76 43.71
N GLY A 247 74.30 -24.02 43.99
CA GLY A 247 74.06 -24.51 45.36
C GLY A 247 72.58 -24.73 45.69
N THR A 248 72.02 -25.92 45.45
CA THR A 248 72.00 -27.11 46.34
C THR A 248 70.89 -27.08 47.39
N HIS A 249 70.05 -28.13 47.31
CA HIS A 249 69.47 -28.90 48.42
C HIS A 249 68.50 -28.15 49.38
N THR A 250 67.36 -28.66 49.82
CA THR A 250 66.88 -30.03 50.03
C THR A 250 65.42 -29.96 50.55
N ILE A 251 64.65 -31.01 50.26
CA ILE A 251 63.69 -31.71 51.16
C ILE A 251 62.30 -31.08 51.44
N SER A 252 61.27 -31.84 51.01
CA SER A 252 59.85 -31.94 51.41
C SER A 252 59.69 -32.24 52.93
N PRO A 253 58.55 -32.74 53.48
CA PRO A 253 57.14 -32.82 53.04
C PRO A 253 56.24 -32.04 54.04
N ASP A 254 54.91 -31.97 53.99
CA ASP A 254 53.80 -32.76 53.45
C ASP A 254 52.80 -31.85 52.70
#